data_AF-A0AA38P984-F1
#
_entry.id   AF-A0AA38P984-F1
#
_cell.length_a   1.000
_cell.length_b   1.000
_cell.length_c   1.000
_cell.angle_alpha   90.00
_cell.angle_beta   90.00
_cell.angle_gamma   90.00
#
_symmetry.space_group_name_H-M   'P 1'
#
loop_
_entity.id
_entity.type
_entity.pdbx_description
1 polymer ?
#
loop_
_entity_poly.entity_id
_entity_poly.type
_entity_poly.pdbx_seq_one_letter_code
_entity_poly.pdbx_strand_id
1 'polypeptide(L)'
;MPKEQTTPLSHRFHPIVQTRRNRRGKRSAKRRVERAERNWSKKADAERVFLDKMPGRYMEMKADGKKLTEALSRDYPNGSLQLDRAPMNGRLLVEGMALSKELKPTVVTVLRRFMDIITPEEQLEIERLWLLMQEKGLKYSRKRGESNRSATPAIHAGIWEKFAREPRLTAETWKMQNREVKKLMAQLIGILSSKVAPRMAALLQTYYPEVWERQKRALLRVRKVLASEFAEMPWLDFGGAFFAVAIKTGCSERDHLDWSDDKYGLTWVSGVGNWEGADLRALETGMQYPLRPGEAILANMRQMVHSASPILSGQRITLTFFTCSFLARHSEFD
;
A
#
# COMPACT_ATOMS: atom_id res chain seq x y z
N MET A 1 -19.29 -35.10 -63.17
CA MET A 1 -17.84 -35.18 -63.44
C MET A 1 -17.47 -34.14 -64.49
N PRO A 2 -16.75 -33.10 -64.08
CA PRO A 2 -15.47 -32.78 -64.70
C PRO A 2 -14.33 -32.71 -63.66
N LYS A 3 -13.12 -33.03 -64.13
CA LYS A 3 -11.86 -33.09 -63.39
C LYS A 3 -11.10 -31.74 -63.46
N GLU A 4 -10.25 -31.54 -62.45
CA GLU A 4 -9.03 -30.69 -62.43
C GLU A 4 -9.28 -29.16 -62.46
N GLN A 5 -8.57 -28.31 -61.72
CA GLN A 5 -7.14 -28.28 -61.38
C GLN A 5 -6.94 -27.64 -60.00
N THR A 6 -6.07 -28.21 -59.16
CA THR A 6 -5.55 -27.58 -57.94
C THR A 6 -4.17 -26.99 -58.19
N THR A 7 -4.06 -25.67 -58.14
CA THR A 7 -2.79 -24.93 -58.20
C THR A 7 -2.15 -24.89 -56.80
N PRO A 8 -0.84 -25.18 -56.64
CA PRO A 8 -0.18 -25.03 -55.34
C PRO A 8 0.24 -23.58 -55.13
N LEU A 9 -0.31 -22.94 -54.08
CA LEU A 9 0.16 -21.65 -53.61
C LEU A 9 1.53 -21.82 -52.94
N SER A 10 2.57 -21.34 -53.61
CA SER A 10 3.92 -21.21 -53.06
C SER A 10 3.94 -20.15 -51.96
N HIS A 11 4.01 -20.59 -50.70
CA HIS A 11 4.30 -19.71 -49.57
C HIS A 11 5.77 -19.29 -49.62
N ARG A 12 6.03 -18.09 -50.15
CA ARG A 12 7.32 -17.39 -49.95
C ARG A 12 7.44 -17.01 -48.48
N PHE A 13 8.34 -17.68 -47.77
CA PHE A 13 8.81 -17.25 -46.46
C PHE A 13 9.56 -15.92 -46.62
N HIS A 14 8.97 -14.85 -46.09
CA HIS A 14 9.72 -13.62 -45.83
C HIS A 14 10.62 -13.85 -44.61
N PRO A 15 11.92 -13.50 -44.67
CA PRO A 15 12.79 -13.58 -43.51
C PRO A 15 12.29 -12.61 -42.43
N ILE A 16 12.12 -13.12 -41.22
CA ILE A 16 11.87 -12.35 -40.01
C ILE A 16 13.03 -11.36 -39.87
N VAL A 17 12.76 -10.09 -40.19
CA VAL A 17 13.63 -8.98 -39.82
C VAL A 17 13.69 -8.98 -38.30
N GLN A 18 14.84 -9.39 -37.75
CA GLN A 18 15.14 -9.21 -36.34
C GLN A 18 15.09 -7.71 -36.03
N THR A 19 13.97 -7.24 -35.50
CA THR A 19 13.84 -5.88 -34.98
C THR A 19 14.89 -5.71 -33.88
N ARG A 20 15.87 -4.85 -34.15
CA ARG A 20 16.91 -4.42 -33.20
C ARG A 20 16.27 -4.17 -31.83
N ARG A 21 16.56 -5.03 -30.86
CA ARG A 21 16.16 -4.89 -29.45
C ARG A 21 16.47 -3.46 -28.98
N ASN A 22 15.43 -2.75 -28.54
CA ASN A 22 15.46 -1.43 -27.94
C ASN A 22 16.37 -1.39 -26.70
N ARG A 23 17.69 -1.22 -26.89
CA ARG A 23 18.65 -0.91 -25.82
C ARG A 23 18.53 0.55 -25.32
N ARG A 24 17.66 1.39 -25.93
CA ARG A 24 17.45 2.80 -25.55
C ARG A 24 16.60 3.01 -24.29
N GLY A 25 15.93 1.99 -23.74
CA GLY A 25 15.05 2.14 -22.57
C GLY A 25 15.76 2.26 -21.21
N LYS A 26 16.89 1.57 -20.99
CA LYS A 26 17.52 1.51 -19.66
C LYS A 26 18.30 2.78 -19.27
N ARG A 27 18.90 3.48 -20.23
CA ARG A 27 19.60 4.77 -19.99
C ARG A 27 18.62 5.91 -19.63
N SER A 28 17.36 5.86 -20.06
CA SER A 28 16.38 6.91 -19.77
C SER A 28 15.77 6.78 -18.37
N ALA A 29 15.54 5.56 -17.88
CA ALA A 29 15.04 5.31 -16.52
C ALA A 29 16.07 5.74 -15.46
N LYS A 30 17.35 5.35 -15.62
CA LYS A 30 18.43 5.78 -14.71
C LYS A 30 18.57 7.30 -14.67
N ARG A 31 18.59 7.97 -15.84
CA ARG A 31 18.62 9.45 -15.91
C ARG A 31 17.36 10.10 -15.31
N ARG A 32 16.19 9.45 -15.37
CA ARG A 32 14.95 9.94 -14.72
C ARG A 32 15.05 9.85 -13.20
N VAL A 33 15.55 8.73 -12.65
CA VAL A 33 15.80 8.57 -11.22
C VAL A 33 16.86 9.57 -10.75
N GLU A 34 18.00 9.66 -11.43
CA GLU A 34 19.06 10.62 -11.10
C GLU A 34 18.59 12.09 -11.18
N ARG A 35 17.71 12.43 -12.13
CA ARG A 35 17.09 13.77 -12.21
C ARG A 35 16.06 13.99 -11.11
N ALA A 36 15.28 12.97 -10.75
CA ALA A 36 14.34 13.03 -9.65
C ALA A 36 15.06 13.21 -8.31
N GLU A 37 16.19 12.51 -8.08
CA GLU A 37 17.06 12.67 -6.92
C GLU A 37 17.75 14.04 -6.89
N ARG A 38 18.29 14.51 -8.01
CA ARG A 38 18.87 15.87 -8.09
C ARG A 38 17.83 16.96 -7.86
N ASN A 39 16.59 16.73 -8.27
CA ASN A 39 15.49 17.65 -8.00
C ASN A 39 14.97 17.51 -6.56
N TRP A 40 15.12 16.34 -5.94
CA TRP A 40 14.79 16.09 -4.54
C TRP A 40 15.72 16.87 -3.61
N SER A 41 17.03 16.75 -3.82
CA SER A 41 18.06 17.42 -3.01
C SER A 41 18.06 18.95 -3.17
N LYS A 42 17.43 19.48 -4.22
CA LYS A 42 17.31 20.92 -4.49
C LYS A 42 16.06 21.55 -3.85
N LYS A 43 15.13 20.76 -3.31
CA LYS A 43 13.98 21.29 -2.58
C LYS A 43 14.41 21.50 -1.13
N ALA A 44 14.29 22.73 -0.65
CA ALA A 44 14.68 23.12 0.71
C ALA A 44 13.98 22.32 1.83
N ASP A 45 12.89 21.62 1.50
CA ASP A 45 12.04 20.90 2.47
C ASP A 45 12.15 19.37 2.38
N ALA A 46 13.31 18.84 1.97
CA ALA A 46 13.51 17.40 1.87
C ALA A 46 14.51 16.89 2.93
N GLU A 47 14.03 16.14 3.90
CA GLU A 47 14.87 15.50 4.91
C GLU A 47 15.18 14.04 4.54
N ARG A 48 16.40 13.61 4.84
CA ARG A 48 16.85 12.24 4.68
C ARG A 48 17.43 11.74 6.00
N VAL A 49 16.88 10.65 6.50
CA VAL A 49 17.35 9.95 7.70
C VAL A 49 17.92 8.60 7.28
N PHE A 50 19.08 8.24 7.84
CA PHE A 50 19.74 6.98 7.56
C PHE A 50 19.85 6.14 8.83
N LEU A 51 19.41 4.89 8.76
CA LEU A 51 19.46 3.91 9.83
C LEU A 51 20.60 2.92 9.57
N ASP A 52 21.36 2.61 10.61
CA ASP A 52 22.45 1.62 10.52
C ASP A 52 21.95 0.21 10.19
N LYS A 53 20.68 -0.08 10.50
CA LYS A 53 20.04 -1.38 10.27
C LYS A 53 18.60 -1.19 9.82
N MET A 54 18.16 -2.04 8.90
CA MET A 54 16.74 -2.14 8.55
C MET A 54 15.91 -2.66 9.74
N PRO A 55 14.71 -2.09 9.98
CA PRO A 55 13.71 -2.70 10.84
C PRO A 55 13.37 -4.12 10.37
N GLY A 56 13.03 -4.99 11.31
CA GLY A 56 12.67 -6.37 11.01
C GLY A 56 13.08 -7.37 12.08
N ARG A 57 13.62 -6.91 13.22
CA ARG A 57 14.05 -7.78 14.32
C ARG A 57 12.91 -8.69 14.81
N TYR A 58 11.68 -8.18 14.72
CA TYR A 58 10.50 -8.87 15.22
C TYR A 58 9.82 -9.75 14.16
N MET A 59 10.24 -9.74 12.89
CA MET A 59 9.57 -10.51 11.82
C MET A 59 9.58 -12.03 12.03
N GLU A 60 10.60 -12.55 12.72
CA GLU A 60 10.74 -13.99 12.98
C GLU A 60 9.85 -14.46 14.12
N MET A 61 9.34 -13.53 14.94
CA MET A 61 8.32 -13.86 15.92
C MET A 61 7.08 -14.28 15.15
N LYS A 62 6.72 -15.56 15.19
CA LYS A 62 5.42 -16.05 14.66
C LYS A 62 4.33 -15.08 15.12
N ALA A 63 3.25 -14.94 14.33
CA ALA A 63 2.14 -14.01 14.55
C ALA A 63 1.40 -14.24 15.91
N ASP A 64 2.10 -13.95 16.98
CA ASP A 64 1.79 -14.17 18.38
C ASP A 64 1.93 -12.80 19.04
N GLY A 65 0.81 -12.09 19.10
CA GLY A 65 0.78 -10.73 19.63
C GLY A 65 1.30 -10.65 21.05
N LYS A 66 1.13 -11.70 21.87
CA LYS A 66 1.60 -11.73 23.24
C LYS A 66 3.13 -11.70 23.30
N LYS A 67 3.79 -12.57 22.52
CA LYS A 67 5.26 -12.60 22.44
C LYS A 67 5.84 -11.31 21.89
N LEU A 68 5.17 -10.71 20.90
CA LEU A 68 5.57 -9.41 20.38
C LEU A 68 5.48 -8.36 21.49
N THR A 69 4.34 -8.26 22.19
CA THR A 69 4.18 -7.32 23.30
C THR A 69 5.24 -7.51 24.39
N GLU A 70 5.49 -8.75 24.83
CA GLU A 70 6.52 -9.05 25.83
C GLU A 70 7.92 -8.63 25.37
N ALA A 71 8.27 -8.89 24.10
CA ALA A 71 9.55 -8.47 23.54
C ALA A 71 9.66 -6.94 23.47
N LEU A 72 8.61 -6.26 23.03
CA LEU A 72 8.57 -4.80 22.96
C LEU A 72 8.65 -4.15 24.34
N SER A 73 7.97 -4.68 25.36
CA SER A 73 8.08 -4.15 26.74
C SER A 73 9.49 -4.30 27.31
N ARG A 74 10.24 -5.35 26.93
CA ARG A 74 11.63 -5.52 27.32
C ARG A 74 12.57 -4.58 26.55
N ASP A 75 12.41 -4.53 25.23
CA ASP A 75 13.34 -3.83 24.34
C ASP A 75 13.07 -2.31 24.32
N TYR A 76 11.84 -1.89 24.63
CA TYR A 76 11.37 -0.50 24.70
C TYR A 76 10.50 -0.29 25.96
N PRO A 77 11.09 -0.24 27.17
CA PRO A 77 10.33 -0.17 28.42
C PRO A 77 9.50 1.13 28.56
N ASN A 78 9.93 2.22 27.92
CA ASN A 78 9.18 3.47 27.86
C ASN A 78 8.20 3.51 26.66
N GLY A 79 8.10 2.41 25.93
CA GLY A 79 7.29 2.26 24.73
C GLY A 79 7.57 3.34 23.69
N SER A 80 6.51 3.75 23.01
CA SER A 80 6.53 4.73 21.93
C SER A 80 6.34 6.18 22.42
N LEU A 81 6.46 6.44 23.73
CA LEU A 81 6.22 7.76 24.34
C LEU A 81 7.42 8.73 24.25
N GLN A 82 8.63 8.23 23.95
CA GLN A 82 9.88 9.01 23.96
C GLN A 82 10.58 9.03 22.59
N LEU A 83 9.84 8.88 21.50
CA LEU A 83 10.43 8.86 20.16
C LEU A 83 10.64 10.28 19.65
N ASP A 84 11.77 10.52 18.99
CA ASP A 84 12.07 11.79 18.32
C ASP A 84 11.06 12.08 17.23
N ARG A 85 10.68 13.34 17.07
CA ARG A 85 9.66 13.73 16.10
C ARG A 85 10.30 14.23 14.82
N ALA A 86 9.99 13.59 13.69
CA ALA A 86 10.38 14.09 12.37
C ALA A 86 9.76 15.48 12.11
N PRO A 87 10.35 16.30 11.24
CA PRO A 87 9.78 17.56 10.79
C PRO A 87 8.35 17.39 10.31
N MET A 88 7.50 18.32 10.73
CA MET A 88 6.08 18.34 10.38
C MET A 88 5.86 18.47 8.88
N ASN A 89 6.69 19.27 8.21
CA ASN A 89 6.50 19.65 6.83
C ASN A 89 7.53 19.00 5.92
N GLY A 90 7.19 18.95 4.63
CA GLY A 90 8.13 18.58 3.60
C GLY A 90 8.26 17.08 3.42
N ARG A 91 9.15 16.73 2.51
CA ARG A 91 9.37 15.36 2.10
C ARG A 91 10.33 14.68 3.08
N LEU A 92 10.07 13.42 3.39
CA LEU A 92 10.92 12.62 4.26
C LEU A 92 11.29 11.32 3.56
N LEU A 93 12.57 10.96 3.61
CA LEU A 93 13.06 9.65 3.20
C LEU A 93 13.86 9.04 4.34
N VAL A 94 13.40 7.91 4.86
CA VAL A 94 14.12 7.10 5.83
C VAL A 94 14.63 5.86 5.12
N GLU A 95 15.93 5.64 5.18
CA GLU A 95 16.60 4.49 4.60
C GLU A 95 17.34 3.70 5.65
N GLY A 96 17.55 2.41 5.39
CA GLY A 96 18.33 1.54 6.26
C GLY A 96 19.19 0.57 5.47
N MET A 97 20.23 0.06 6.12
CA MET A 97 21.09 -0.98 5.54
C MET A 97 20.43 -2.35 5.68
N ALA A 98 20.12 -2.97 4.53
CA ALA A 98 19.70 -4.36 4.48
C ALA A 98 20.94 -5.26 4.41
N LEU A 99 21.11 -6.13 5.41
CA LEU A 99 22.08 -7.21 5.38
C LEU A 99 21.41 -8.43 4.74
N SER A 100 21.80 -8.72 3.51
CA SER A 100 21.52 -10.03 2.89
C SER A 100 22.64 -10.99 3.25
N LYS A 101 22.32 -12.26 3.55
CA LYS A 101 23.32 -13.31 3.78
C LYS A 101 24.19 -13.57 2.53
N GLU A 102 23.73 -13.15 1.35
CA GLU A 102 24.34 -13.51 0.06
C GLU A 102 24.78 -12.29 -0.77
N LEU A 103 24.44 -11.05 -0.35
CA LEU A 103 24.72 -9.84 -1.13
C LEU A 103 25.45 -8.79 -0.29
N LYS A 104 26.18 -7.92 -0.99
CA LYS A 104 26.74 -6.70 -0.39
C LYS A 104 25.62 -5.90 0.29
N PRO A 105 25.89 -5.26 1.44
CA PRO A 105 24.91 -4.42 2.10
C PRO A 105 24.29 -3.42 1.13
N THR A 106 22.96 -3.38 1.05
CA THR A 106 22.22 -2.47 0.17
C THR A 106 21.40 -1.48 1.00
N VAL A 107 21.36 -0.22 0.56
CA VAL A 107 20.48 0.79 1.13
C VAL A 107 19.06 0.51 0.63
N VAL A 108 18.11 0.38 1.54
CA VAL A 108 16.70 0.11 1.25
C VAL A 108 15.85 1.19 1.91
N THR A 109 14.79 1.63 1.23
CA THR A 109 13.83 2.55 1.86
C THR A 109 13.05 1.84 2.95
N VAL A 110 13.08 2.40 4.15
CA VAL A 110 12.24 2.02 5.29
C VAL A 110 10.88 2.70 5.17
N LEU A 111 10.91 4.01 4.98
CA LEU A 111 9.74 4.86 4.93
C LEU A 111 9.96 6.05 4.00
N ARG A 112 8.90 6.48 3.31
CA ARG A 112 8.90 7.73 2.55
C ARG A 112 7.60 8.49 2.70
N ARG A 113 7.69 9.79 3.00
CA ARG A 113 6.55 10.71 3.03
C ARG A 113 6.40 11.44 1.71
N PHE A 114 5.18 11.44 1.19
CA PHE A 114 4.77 12.14 0.00
C PHE A 114 3.68 13.15 0.33
N MET A 115 3.77 14.32 -0.31
CA MET A 115 2.81 15.41 -0.18
C MET A 115 1.75 15.31 -1.28
N ASP A 116 0.57 15.86 -1.02
CA ASP A 116 -0.47 16.12 -2.02
C ASP A 116 -0.91 14.85 -2.79
N ILE A 117 -1.00 13.72 -2.08
CA ILE A 117 -1.47 12.46 -2.66
C ILE A 117 -2.98 12.49 -2.86
N ILE A 118 -3.70 13.08 -1.90
CA ILE A 118 -5.14 13.31 -1.95
C ILE A 118 -5.36 14.83 -1.90
N THR A 119 -5.99 15.39 -2.92
CA THR A 119 -6.20 16.86 -2.99
C THR A 119 -7.24 17.31 -1.96
N PRO A 120 -7.27 18.59 -1.57
CA PRO A 120 -8.26 19.09 -0.61
C PRO A 120 -9.72 18.75 -1.00
N GLU A 121 -10.06 18.85 -2.28
CA GLU A 121 -11.41 18.54 -2.79
C GLU A 121 -11.74 17.05 -2.64
N GLU A 122 -10.77 16.18 -2.94
CA GLU A 122 -10.91 14.74 -2.76
C GLU A 122 -11.01 14.36 -1.28
N GLN A 123 -10.26 15.04 -0.40
CA GLN A 123 -10.32 14.83 1.04
C GLN A 123 -11.71 15.13 1.60
N LEU A 124 -12.27 16.30 1.25
CA LEU A 124 -13.62 16.70 1.67
C LEU A 124 -14.67 15.69 1.20
N GLU A 125 -14.57 15.23 -0.04
CA GLU A 125 -15.53 14.29 -0.58
C GLU A 125 -15.41 12.89 0.05
N ILE A 126 -14.18 12.40 0.28
CA ILE A 126 -13.96 11.13 0.99
C ILE A 126 -14.51 11.22 2.41
N GLU A 127 -14.25 12.31 3.13
CA GLU A 127 -14.78 12.54 4.48
C GLU A 127 -16.31 12.56 4.49
N ARG A 128 -16.93 13.33 3.59
CA ARG A 128 -18.39 13.40 3.44
C ARG A 128 -19.00 12.02 3.19
N LEU A 129 -18.44 11.25 2.24
CA LEU A 129 -18.95 9.92 1.90
C LEU A 129 -18.78 8.93 3.05
N TRP A 130 -17.65 9.00 3.78
CA TRP A 130 -17.42 8.16 4.95
C TRP A 130 -18.44 8.43 6.05
N LEU A 131 -18.69 9.70 6.38
CA LEU A 131 -19.68 10.10 7.39
C LEU A 131 -21.09 9.66 7.01
N LEU A 132 -21.47 9.83 5.73
CA LEU A 132 -22.76 9.34 5.23
C LEU A 132 -22.87 7.82 5.32
N MET A 133 -21.80 7.07 5.02
CA MET A 133 -21.82 5.61 5.20
C MET A 133 -22.08 5.23 6.66
N GLN A 134 -21.44 5.92 7.61
CA GLN A 134 -21.66 5.70 9.04
C GLN A 134 -23.11 5.99 9.44
N GLU A 135 -23.67 7.13 9.02
CA GLU A 135 -25.07 7.51 9.24
C GLU A 135 -26.05 6.46 8.68
N LYS A 136 -25.76 5.91 7.49
CA LYS A 136 -26.59 4.87 6.85
C LYS A 136 -26.34 3.46 7.38
N GLY A 137 -25.66 3.32 8.52
CA GLY A 137 -25.49 2.05 9.22
C GLY A 137 -24.41 1.15 8.62
N LEU A 138 -23.24 1.72 8.30
CA LEU A 138 -22.04 0.97 7.89
C LEU A 138 -21.79 -0.21 8.84
N LYS A 139 -21.69 -1.41 8.27
CA LYS A 139 -21.40 -2.62 9.04
C LYS A 139 -19.93 -2.97 8.98
N TYR A 140 -19.38 -3.36 10.14
CA TYR A 140 -18.03 -3.86 10.27
C TYR A 140 -18.04 -5.37 10.48
N SER A 141 -17.01 -6.05 9.99
CA SER A 141 -16.76 -7.45 10.26
C SER A 141 -16.64 -7.70 11.77
N ARG A 142 -17.66 -8.31 12.37
CA ARG A 142 -17.64 -8.69 13.79
C ARG A 142 -16.64 -9.84 13.95
N LYS A 143 -15.60 -9.61 14.75
CA LYS A 143 -14.77 -10.70 15.26
C LYS A 143 -15.09 -10.91 16.73
N ARG A 144 -15.69 -12.06 17.05
CA ARG A 144 -15.89 -12.48 18.44
C ARG A 144 -14.52 -12.69 19.10
N GLY A 145 -14.28 -12.03 20.24
CA GLY A 145 -13.24 -12.44 21.20
C GLY A 145 -11.79 -11.98 20.97
N GLU A 146 -11.49 -11.11 19.99
CA GLU A 146 -10.11 -10.62 19.81
C GLU A 146 -9.86 -9.35 20.65
N SER A 147 -9.42 -9.50 21.91
CA SER A 147 -9.00 -8.40 22.78
C SER A 147 -7.81 -7.59 22.23
N ASN A 148 -7.11 -8.12 21.22
CA ASN A 148 -5.89 -7.55 20.63
C ASN A 148 -6.13 -6.48 19.54
N ARG A 149 -7.38 -6.18 19.15
CA ARG A 149 -7.66 -5.16 18.13
C ARG A 149 -7.72 -3.73 18.70
N SER A 150 -7.44 -2.75 17.84
CA SER A 150 -7.69 -1.33 18.12
C SER A 150 -9.15 -1.11 18.54
N ALA A 151 -9.38 -0.13 19.41
CA ALA A 151 -10.70 0.19 19.96
C ALA A 151 -11.72 0.58 18.88
N THR A 152 -11.28 1.20 17.79
CA THR A 152 -12.16 1.61 16.68
C THR A 152 -12.12 0.60 15.53
N PRO A 153 -13.28 0.15 15.03
CA PRO A 153 -13.35 -0.81 13.94
C PRO A 153 -12.92 -0.17 12.62
N ALA A 154 -12.42 -1.02 11.71
CA ALA A 154 -12.07 -0.64 10.35
C ALA A 154 -12.84 -1.52 9.37
N ILE A 155 -13.29 -0.93 8.26
CA ILE A 155 -13.70 -1.71 7.10
C ILE A 155 -12.47 -2.06 6.27
N HIS A 156 -12.45 -3.23 5.66
CA HIS A 156 -11.47 -3.62 4.66
C HIS A 156 -12.21 -3.73 3.34
N ALA A 157 -12.07 -2.75 2.46
CA ALA A 157 -12.68 -2.76 1.15
C ALA A 157 -11.68 -3.19 0.08
N GLY A 158 -12.10 -3.99 -0.88
CA GLY A 158 -11.26 -4.44 -1.99
C GLY A 158 -11.11 -5.94 -2.08
N ILE A 159 -9.91 -6.36 -2.44
CA ILE A 159 -9.56 -7.73 -2.82
C ILE A 159 -8.55 -8.28 -1.82
N TRP A 160 -8.83 -9.45 -1.26
CA TRP A 160 -8.00 -10.07 -0.23
C TRP A 160 -7.90 -11.59 -0.40
N GLU A 161 -6.71 -12.14 -0.16
CA GLU A 161 -6.42 -13.59 -0.28
C GLU A 161 -5.94 -14.21 1.05
N LYS A 162 -6.07 -13.51 2.18
CA LYS A 162 -5.54 -13.98 3.47
C LYS A 162 -6.15 -15.30 3.98
N PHE A 163 -7.41 -15.55 3.65
CA PHE A 163 -8.18 -16.70 4.15
C PHE A 163 -8.82 -17.50 3.01
N ALA A 164 -8.22 -17.47 1.84
CA ALA A 164 -8.70 -18.14 0.63
C ALA A 164 -7.51 -18.65 -0.19
N ARG A 165 -7.78 -19.60 -1.09
CA ARG A 165 -6.78 -20.11 -2.05
C ARG A 165 -6.61 -19.22 -3.28
N GLU A 166 -7.53 -18.27 -3.45
CA GLU A 166 -7.62 -17.37 -4.60
C GLU A 166 -8.07 -15.97 -4.13
N PRO A 167 -7.74 -14.91 -4.90
CA PRO A 167 -8.23 -13.56 -4.66
C PRO A 167 -9.75 -13.54 -4.60
N ARG A 168 -10.30 -12.82 -3.63
CA ARG A 168 -11.75 -12.62 -3.51
C ARG A 168 -12.07 -11.23 -2.98
N LEU A 169 -13.29 -10.77 -3.24
CA LEU A 169 -13.82 -9.58 -2.60
C LEU A 169 -13.95 -9.79 -1.09
N THR A 170 -13.63 -8.76 -0.31
CA THR A 170 -13.90 -8.82 1.13
C THR A 170 -15.42 -8.87 1.38
N ALA A 171 -15.80 -9.48 2.51
CA ALA A 171 -17.21 -9.51 2.92
C ALA A 171 -17.77 -8.09 3.14
N GLU A 172 -16.93 -7.17 3.62
CA GLU A 172 -17.27 -5.78 3.88
C GLU A 172 -17.51 -4.98 2.59
N THR A 173 -16.91 -5.36 1.46
CA THR A 173 -17.21 -4.79 0.13
C THR A 173 -18.55 -5.30 -0.42
N TRP A 174 -18.77 -6.61 -0.41
CA TRP A 174 -19.86 -7.20 -1.22
C TRP A 174 -21.05 -7.71 -0.38
N LYS A 175 -20.83 -8.40 0.74
CA LYS A 175 -21.88 -9.18 1.41
C LYS A 175 -22.58 -8.43 2.55
N MET A 176 -21.85 -7.59 3.26
CA MET A 176 -22.31 -7.09 4.56
C MET A 176 -23.16 -5.82 4.49
N GLN A 177 -22.94 -4.99 3.47
CA GLN A 177 -23.53 -3.66 3.43
C GLN A 177 -24.94 -3.66 2.84
N ASN A 178 -25.78 -2.74 3.32
CA ASN A 178 -27.07 -2.45 2.70
C ASN A 178 -26.88 -1.73 1.35
N ARG A 179 -27.96 -1.59 0.56
CA ARG A 179 -27.91 -1.01 -0.79
C ARG A 179 -27.38 0.43 -0.81
N GLU A 180 -27.72 1.24 0.19
CA GLU A 180 -27.30 2.65 0.25
C GLU A 180 -25.81 2.79 0.57
N VAL A 181 -25.34 2.08 1.59
CA VAL A 181 -23.93 2.02 1.97
C VAL A 181 -23.08 1.48 0.82
N LYS A 182 -23.56 0.48 0.06
CA LYS A 182 -22.85 -0.01 -1.14
C LYS A 182 -22.67 1.08 -2.20
N LYS A 183 -23.69 1.91 -2.44
CA LYS A 183 -23.59 3.01 -3.41
C LYS A 183 -22.58 4.06 -2.96
N LEU A 184 -22.64 4.47 -1.68
CA LEU A 184 -21.69 5.42 -1.11
C LEU A 184 -20.26 4.86 -1.11
N MET A 185 -20.09 3.58 -0.77
CA MET A 185 -18.81 2.89 -0.84
C MET A 185 -18.28 2.85 -2.27
N ALA A 186 -19.11 2.55 -3.27
CA ALA A 186 -18.69 2.57 -4.67
C ALA A 186 -18.21 3.97 -5.11
N GLN A 187 -18.84 5.04 -4.63
CA GLN A 187 -18.38 6.42 -4.88
C GLN A 187 -17.03 6.69 -4.21
N LEU A 188 -16.90 6.38 -2.91
CA LEU A 188 -15.67 6.61 -2.15
C LEU A 188 -14.50 5.84 -2.76
N ILE A 189 -14.68 4.52 -2.93
CA ILE A 189 -13.65 3.67 -3.51
C ILE A 189 -13.38 4.04 -4.98
N GLY A 190 -14.39 4.53 -5.71
CA GLY A 190 -14.24 5.09 -7.05
C GLY A 190 -13.32 6.31 -7.11
N ILE A 191 -13.34 7.20 -6.10
CA ILE A 191 -12.37 8.30 -5.98
C ILE A 191 -10.97 7.73 -5.75
N LEU A 192 -10.85 6.77 -4.83
CA LEU A 192 -9.57 6.14 -4.54
C LEU A 192 -8.96 5.44 -5.77
N SER A 193 -9.74 4.67 -6.52
CA SER A 193 -9.25 3.95 -7.71
C SER A 193 -8.98 4.86 -8.90
N SER A 194 -9.81 5.88 -9.15
CA SER A 194 -9.67 6.72 -10.34
C SER A 194 -8.73 7.92 -10.16
N LYS A 195 -8.50 8.39 -8.93
CA LYS A 195 -7.70 9.59 -8.65
C LYS A 195 -6.44 9.31 -7.82
N VAL A 196 -6.59 8.61 -6.70
CA VAL A 196 -5.50 8.40 -5.74
C VAL A 196 -4.55 7.29 -6.18
N ALA A 197 -5.09 6.12 -6.54
CA ALA A 197 -4.32 4.96 -6.93
C ALA A 197 -3.40 5.22 -8.14
N PRO A 198 -3.80 5.95 -9.20
CA PRO A 198 -2.91 6.29 -10.30
C PRO A 198 -1.71 7.14 -9.86
N ARG A 199 -1.88 8.08 -8.92
CA ARG A 199 -0.77 8.88 -8.36
C ARG A 199 0.19 7.98 -7.58
N MET A 200 -0.35 7.10 -6.73
CA MET A 200 0.45 6.11 -5.98
C MET A 200 1.20 5.16 -6.92
N ALA A 201 0.54 4.63 -7.96
CA ALA A 201 1.16 3.77 -8.96
C ALA A 201 2.31 4.47 -9.69
N ALA A 202 2.13 5.75 -10.07
CA ALA A 202 3.20 6.54 -10.69
C ALA A 202 4.41 6.70 -9.76
N LEU A 203 4.18 6.86 -8.45
CA LEU A 203 5.25 6.94 -7.45
C LEU A 203 5.95 5.59 -7.26
N LEU A 204 5.21 4.48 -7.19
CA LEU A 204 5.79 3.13 -7.18
C LEU A 204 6.64 2.89 -8.42
N GLN A 205 6.13 3.20 -9.61
CA GLN A 205 6.86 3.03 -10.86
C GLN A 205 8.15 3.87 -10.88
N THR A 206 8.11 5.07 -10.28
CA THR A 206 9.26 5.99 -10.28
C THR A 206 10.34 5.59 -9.28
N TYR A 207 9.93 5.22 -8.05
CA TYR A 207 10.85 5.06 -6.93
C TYR A 207 11.07 3.61 -6.51
N TYR A 208 10.13 2.72 -6.84
CA TYR A 208 10.15 1.30 -6.45
C TYR A 208 9.76 0.41 -7.64
N PRO A 209 10.47 0.50 -8.78
CA PRO A 209 10.07 -0.20 -10.01
C PRO A 209 9.98 -1.71 -9.84
N GLU A 210 10.81 -2.32 -8.99
CA GLU A 210 10.74 -3.77 -8.72
C GLU A 210 9.45 -4.17 -7.98
N VAL A 211 9.05 -3.38 -6.97
CA VAL A 211 7.77 -3.54 -6.28
C VAL A 211 6.63 -3.31 -7.27
N TRP A 212 6.73 -2.31 -8.14
CA TRP A 212 5.72 -2.05 -9.17
C TRP A 212 5.56 -3.20 -10.16
N GLU A 213 6.66 -3.79 -10.67
CA GLU A 213 6.58 -4.95 -11.56
C GLU A 213 5.94 -6.15 -10.86
N ARG A 214 6.24 -6.37 -9.58
CA ARG A 214 5.61 -7.39 -8.74
C ARG A 214 4.10 -7.16 -8.65
N GLN A 215 3.68 -5.92 -8.37
CA GLN A 215 2.27 -5.55 -8.28
C GLN A 215 1.52 -5.71 -9.61
N LYS A 216 2.15 -5.40 -10.75
CA LYS A 216 1.53 -5.61 -12.06
C LYS A 216 1.25 -7.09 -12.35
N ARG A 217 2.18 -7.99 -12.02
CA ARG A 217 1.95 -9.44 -12.19
C ARG A 217 0.82 -9.94 -11.30
N ALA A 218 0.81 -9.50 -10.04
CA ALA A 218 -0.33 -9.73 -9.14
C ALA A 218 -1.65 -9.23 -9.73
N LEU A 219 -1.67 -8.03 -10.33
CA LEU A 219 -2.86 -7.44 -10.95
C LEU A 219 -3.38 -8.26 -12.13
N LEU A 220 -2.48 -8.76 -12.99
CA LEU A 220 -2.87 -9.61 -14.12
C LEU A 220 -3.60 -10.87 -13.65
N ARG A 221 -3.08 -11.54 -12.61
CA ARG A 221 -3.75 -12.69 -11.99
C ARG A 221 -5.10 -12.31 -11.41
N VAL A 222 -5.16 -11.24 -10.62
CA VAL A 222 -6.40 -10.78 -9.99
C VAL A 222 -7.47 -10.48 -11.04
N ARG A 223 -7.13 -9.76 -12.12
CA ARG A 223 -8.06 -9.49 -13.23
C ARG A 223 -8.54 -10.75 -13.94
N LYS A 224 -7.68 -11.77 -14.06
CA LYS A 224 -8.07 -13.06 -14.64
C LYS A 224 -9.05 -13.82 -13.75
N VAL A 225 -8.77 -13.89 -12.44
CA VAL A 225 -9.59 -14.65 -11.48
C VAL A 225 -10.93 -13.95 -11.22
N LEU A 226 -10.93 -12.63 -11.10
CA LEU A 226 -12.10 -11.81 -10.73
C LEU A 226 -12.66 -11.03 -11.94
N ALA A 227 -12.62 -11.64 -13.12
CA ALA A 227 -13.02 -10.99 -14.37
C ALA A 227 -14.49 -10.52 -14.34
N SER A 228 -15.40 -11.37 -13.84
CA SER A 228 -16.81 -11.04 -13.66
C SER A 228 -17.01 -9.89 -12.67
N GLU A 229 -16.35 -9.96 -11.52
CA GLU A 229 -16.49 -8.97 -10.45
C GLU A 229 -15.96 -7.60 -10.89
N PHE A 230 -14.90 -7.54 -11.70
CA PHE A 230 -14.43 -6.28 -12.27
C PHE A 230 -15.32 -5.73 -13.37
N ALA A 231 -16.03 -6.58 -14.12
CA ALA A 231 -17.03 -6.10 -15.05
C ALA A 231 -18.19 -5.41 -14.31
N GLU A 232 -18.60 -5.94 -13.16
CA GLU A 232 -19.69 -5.37 -12.34
C GLU A 232 -19.24 -4.21 -11.44
N MET A 233 -18.01 -4.26 -10.92
CA MET A 233 -17.45 -3.32 -9.95
C MET A 233 -16.09 -2.79 -10.40
N PRO A 234 -16.02 -2.05 -11.51
CA PRO A 234 -14.75 -1.54 -12.04
C PRO A 234 -14.02 -0.60 -11.08
N TRP A 235 -14.75 0.03 -10.15
CA TRP A 235 -14.20 0.90 -9.11
C TRP A 235 -13.31 0.16 -8.10
N LEU A 236 -13.28 -1.18 -8.10
CA LEU A 236 -12.37 -2.00 -7.30
C LEU A 236 -10.99 -2.20 -7.95
N ASP A 237 -10.79 -1.74 -9.19
CA ASP A 237 -9.51 -1.86 -9.87
C ASP A 237 -8.61 -0.65 -9.53
N PHE A 238 -7.70 -0.85 -8.57
CA PHE A 238 -6.72 0.17 -8.17
C PHE A 238 -5.47 0.20 -9.07
N GLY A 239 -5.50 -0.45 -10.24
CA GLY A 239 -4.40 -0.45 -11.19
C GLY A 239 -3.12 -1.11 -10.67
N GLY A 240 -3.19 -1.92 -9.62
CA GLY A 240 -2.03 -2.54 -8.97
C GLY A 240 -1.26 -1.61 -8.03
N ALA A 241 -1.73 -0.40 -7.73
CA ALA A 241 -1.10 0.41 -6.68
C ALA A 241 -1.18 -0.28 -5.31
N PHE A 242 -2.31 -0.94 -5.06
CA PHE A 242 -2.66 -1.78 -3.92
C PHE A 242 -3.88 -2.64 -4.31
N PHE A 243 -4.36 -3.53 -3.43
CA PHE A 243 -5.52 -4.39 -3.72
C PHE A 243 -6.65 -4.25 -2.71
N ALA A 244 -6.37 -3.74 -1.52
CA ALA A 244 -7.36 -3.46 -0.51
C ALA A 244 -7.02 -2.15 0.21
N VAL A 245 -8.06 -1.52 0.76
CA VAL A 245 -7.96 -0.36 1.63
C VAL A 245 -8.67 -0.66 2.95
N ALA A 246 -7.99 -0.42 4.06
CA ALA A 246 -8.61 -0.35 5.37
C ALA A 246 -8.98 1.10 5.67
N ILE A 247 -10.24 1.34 6.05
CA ILE A 247 -10.78 2.67 6.36
C ILE A 247 -11.38 2.65 7.75
N LYS A 248 -11.00 3.63 8.58
CA LYS A 248 -11.54 3.79 9.93
C LYS A 248 -11.50 5.23 10.42
N THR A 249 -12.39 5.57 11.35
CA THR A 249 -12.24 6.75 12.20
C THR A 249 -11.21 6.47 13.29
N GLY A 250 -10.33 7.44 13.55
CA GLY A 250 -9.23 7.32 14.49
C GLY A 250 -7.99 6.66 13.86
N CYS A 251 -7.18 6.02 14.70
CA CYS A 251 -5.92 5.39 14.29
C CYS A 251 -5.70 4.03 15.00
N SER A 252 -4.56 3.37 14.76
CA SER A 252 -4.18 2.12 15.43
C SER A 252 -3.12 2.41 16.49
N GLU A 253 -3.52 2.56 17.73
CA GLU A 253 -2.67 3.05 18.83
C GLU A 253 -1.75 1.99 19.45
N ARG A 254 -1.97 0.72 19.12
CA ARG A 254 -1.22 -0.41 19.67
C ARG A 254 -0.04 -0.73 18.78
N ASP A 255 1.12 -0.98 19.38
CA ASP A 255 2.30 -1.41 18.64
C ASP A 255 2.08 -2.80 18.01
N HIS A 256 2.22 -2.88 16.69
CA HIS A 256 1.97 -4.11 15.94
C HIS A 256 2.79 -4.18 14.66
N LEU A 257 2.71 -5.36 14.01
CA LEU A 257 3.17 -5.60 12.65
C LEU A 257 1.97 -6.00 11.80
N ASP A 258 1.96 -5.56 10.54
CA ASP A 258 0.96 -5.99 9.57
C ASP A 258 1.35 -7.36 8.98
N TRP A 259 1.15 -8.41 9.78
CA TRP A 259 1.55 -9.78 9.46
C TRP A 259 0.99 -10.35 8.15
N SER A 260 -0.12 -9.80 7.66
CA SER A 260 -0.70 -10.22 6.39
C SER A 260 -0.13 -9.50 5.17
N ASP A 261 0.63 -8.44 5.35
CA ASP A 261 1.20 -7.69 4.23
C ASP A 261 2.36 -8.49 3.62
N ASP A 262 2.67 -8.22 2.36
CA ASP A 262 3.81 -8.85 1.72
C ASP A 262 5.14 -8.36 2.33
N LYS A 263 6.06 -9.28 2.63
CA LYS A 263 7.35 -8.91 3.26
C LYS A 263 8.27 -8.11 2.34
N TYR A 264 8.02 -8.13 1.02
CA TYR A 264 8.70 -7.32 0.02
C TYR A 264 7.78 -6.22 -0.54
N GLY A 265 6.58 -6.09 0.02
CA GLY A 265 5.60 -5.10 -0.37
C GLY A 265 5.81 -3.79 0.35
N LEU A 266 5.08 -2.79 -0.12
CA LEU A 266 4.98 -1.49 0.54
C LEU A 266 3.50 -1.19 0.75
N THR A 267 3.20 -0.60 1.90
CA THR A 267 1.86 -0.22 2.32
C THR A 267 1.80 1.30 2.43
N TRP A 268 0.73 1.87 1.88
CA TRP A 268 0.46 3.29 1.95
C TRP A 268 -0.40 3.58 3.17
N VAL A 269 -0.07 4.63 3.92
CA VAL A 269 -0.91 5.18 5.00
C VAL A 269 -1.16 6.65 4.71
N SER A 270 -2.43 7.02 4.66
CA SER A 270 -2.89 8.40 4.49
C SER A 270 -3.97 8.73 5.52
N GLY A 271 -4.39 9.99 5.57
CA GLY A 271 -5.49 10.44 6.39
C GLY A 271 -6.24 11.59 5.75
N VAL A 272 -7.55 11.67 6.02
CA VAL A 272 -8.41 12.81 5.69
C VAL A 272 -9.17 13.28 6.93
N GLY A 273 -9.74 14.48 6.88
CA GLY A 273 -10.36 15.17 8.01
C GLY A 273 -9.44 16.23 8.63
N ASN A 274 -9.89 16.81 9.74
CA ASN A 274 -9.15 17.82 10.48
C ASN A 274 -8.77 17.29 11.87
N TRP A 275 -7.49 17.06 12.13
CA TRP A 275 -7.02 16.48 13.40
C TRP A 275 -5.67 17.03 13.83
N GLU A 276 -5.37 16.85 15.11
CA GLU A 276 -4.05 17.05 15.71
C GLU A 276 -3.54 15.74 16.34
N GLY A 277 -2.24 15.50 16.24
CA GLY A 277 -1.60 14.27 16.71
C GLY A 277 -1.69 13.13 15.69
N ALA A 278 -1.79 11.89 16.19
CA ALA A 278 -1.80 10.67 15.38
C ALA A 278 -0.58 10.47 14.45
N ASP A 279 0.59 10.92 14.90
CA ASP A 279 1.85 10.66 14.22
C ASP A 279 2.09 9.14 14.12
N LEU A 280 2.63 8.67 12.98
CA LEU A 280 3.03 7.27 12.84
C LEU A 280 4.30 7.06 13.67
N ARG A 281 4.20 6.26 14.73
CA ARG A 281 5.30 5.89 15.61
C ARG A 281 5.93 4.60 15.11
N ALA A 282 7.26 4.57 15.00
CA ALA A 282 8.00 3.37 14.67
C ALA A 282 9.13 3.15 15.67
N LEU A 283 9.00 2.11 16.50
CA LEU A 283 9.92 1.86 17.61
C LEU A 283 11.34 1.54 17.12
N GLU A 284 11.45 0.75 16.05
CA GLU A 284 12.76 0.32 15.50
C GLU A 284 13.51 1.46 14.81
N THR A 285 12.84 2.56 14.44
CA THR A 285 13.52 3.74 13.88
C THR A 285 13.82 4.80 14.93
N GLY A 286 13.26 4.68 16.13
CA GLY A 286 13.38 5.69 17.19
C GLY A 286 12.55 6.96 16.93
N MET A 287 11.63 6.96 15.95
CA MET A 287 10.99 8.18 15.48
C MET A 287 9.46 8.14 15.42
N GLN A 288 8.86 9.32 15.49
CA GLN A 288 7.47 9.63 15.13
C GLN A 288 7.47 10.40 13.82
N TYR A 289 6.58 10.01 12.92
CA TYR A 289 6.43 10.59 11.59
C TYR A 289 5.08 11.29 11.51
N PRO A 290 5.05 12.64 11.62
CA PRO A 290 3.82 13.38 11.42
C PRO A 290 3.29 13.17 10.02
N LEU A 291 1.97 13.03 9.94
CA LEU A 291 1.23 12.87 8.69
C LEU A 291 0.09 13.88 8.69
N ARG A 292 0.06 14.74 7.67
CA ARG A 292 -0.98 15.77 7.51
C ARG A 292 -2.11 15.29 6.58
N PRO A 293 -3.29 15.93 6.61
CA PRO A 293 -4.37 15.63 5.67
C PRO A 293 -3.90 15.64 4.22
N GLY A 294 -4.17 14.55 3.49
CA GLY A 294 -3.81 14.36 2.09
C GLY A 294 -2.37 13.96 1.78
N GLU A 295 -1.47 13.95 2.78
CA GLU A 295 -0.16 13.32 2.66
C GLU A 295 -0.29 11.79 2.67
N ALA A 296 0.73 11.10 2.20
CA ALA A 296 0.84 9.66 2.41
C ALA A 296 2.26 9.26 2.81
N ILE A 297 2.33 8.30 3.73
CA ILE A 297 3.53 7.54 4.06
C ILE A 297 3.50 6.23 3.28
N LEU A 298 4.61 5.88 2.65
CA LEU A 298 4.87 4.56 2.07
C LEU A 298 5.95 3.86 2.88
N ALA A 299 5.63 2.69 3.45
CA ALA A 299 6.58 1.93 4.26
C ALA A 299 6.30 0.43 4.20
N ASN A 300 7.27 -0.39 4.62
CA ASN A 300 7.06 -1.83 4.80
C ASN A 300 6.50 -2.10 6.20
N MET A 301 5.18 -2.06 6.35
CA MET A 301 4.48 -2.22 7.64
C MET A 301 4.59 -3.63 8.25
N ARG A 302 5.06 -4.60 7.47
CA ARG A 302 5.39 -5.95 7.96
C ARG A 302 6.77 -6.04 8.60
N GLN A 303 7.68 -5.14 8.26
CA GLN A 303 9.05 -5.12 8.78
C GLN A 303 9.25 -4.16 9.95
N MET A 304 8.35 -3.19 10.11
CA MET A 304 8.52 -2.10 11.07
C MET A 304 7.41 -2.15 12.11
N VAL A 305 7.77 -2.38 13.39
CA VAL A 305 6.79 -2.28 14.48
C VAL A 305 6.30 -0.84 14.57
N HIS A 306 4.98 -0.68 14.47
CA HIS A 306 4.37 0.64 14.38
C HIS A 306 3.05 0.76 15.14
N SER A 307 2.73 2.00 15.47
CA SER A 307 1.44 2.45 16.00
C SER A 307 1.21 3.91 15.63
N ALA A 308 0.06 4.46 16.00
CA ALA A 308 -0.18 5.88 15.95
C ALA A 308 -0.12 6.48 17.35
N SER A 309 0.37 7.71 17.48
CA SER A 309 0.18 8.49 18.70
C SER A 309 -1.31 8.82 18.90
N PRO A 310 -1.74 9.22 20.10
CA PRO A 310 -3.12 9.63 20.32
C PRO A 310 -3.54 10.80 19.42
N ILE A 311 -4.82 10.84 19.07
CA ILE A 311 -5.44 12.05 18.51
C ILE A 311 -5.68 13.02 19.66
N LEU A 312 -5.13 14.22 19.55
CA LEU A 312 -5.26 15.26 20.57
C LEU A 312 -6.52 16.10 20.38
N SER A 313 -6.91 16.33 19.13
CA SER A 313 -8.12 17.08 18.78
C SER A 313 -8.62 16.71 17.38
N GLY A 314 -9.90 16.99 17.12
CA GLY A 314 -10.52 16.80 15.82
C GLY A 314 -10.87 15.35 15.46
N GLN A 315 -11.05 15.09 14.17
CA GLN A 315 -11.41 13.79 13.63
C GLN A 315 -10.49 13.42 12.48
N ARG A 316 -9.87 12.24 12.59
CA ARG A 316 -9.08 11.63 11.52
C ARG A 316 -9.81 10.42 10.96
N ILE A 317 -9.87 10.34 9.64
CA ILE A 317 -10.22 9.12 8.90
C ILE A 317 -8.92 8.56 8.34
N THR A 318 -8.48 7.42 8.86
CA THR A 318 -7.25 6.75 8.42
C THR A 318 -7.54 5.85 7.23
N LEU A 319 -6.70 5.96 6.20
CA LEU A 319 -6.71 5.14 5.00
C LEU A 319 -5.41 4.34 4.93
N THR A 320 -5.48 3.02 5.03
CA THR A 320 -4.32 2.14 4.85
C THR A 320 -4.52 1.30 3.61
N PHE A 321 -3.66 1.49 2.61
CA PHE A 321 -3.75 0.81 1.31
C PHE A 321 -2.67 -0.25 1.22
N PHE A 322 -3.08 -1.51 1.14
CA PHE A 322 -2.18 -2.64 1.33
C PHE A 322 -2.36 -3.73 0.28
N THR A 323 -1.36 -4.61 0.22
CA THR A 323 -1.37 -5.82 -0.59
C THR A 323 -0.98 -6.99 0.30
N CYS A 324 -1.84 -8.00 0.40
CA CYS A 324 -1.55 -9.14 1.25
C CYS A 324 -0.50 -10.07 0.63
N SER A 325 0.27 -10.75 1.47
CA SER A 325 1.37 -11.63 1.07
C SER A 325 0.95 -12.76 0.15
N PHE A 326 -0.24 -13.33 0.32
CA PHE A 326 -0.72 -14.42 -0.52
C PHE A 326 -0.94 -13.97 -1.97
N LEU A 327 -1.60 -12.82 -2.12
CA LEU A 327 -1.84 -12.21 -3.43
C LEU A 327 -0.51 -11.84 -4.10
N ALA A 328 0.42 -11.26 -3.34
CA ALA A 328 1.75 -10.91 -3.85
C ALA A 328 2.63 -12.13 -4.19
N ARG A 329 2.55 -13.25 -3.44
CA ARG A 329 3.41 -14.43 -3.66
C ARG A 329 3.27 -15.04 -5.05
N HIS A 330 2.07 -14.99 -5.62
CA HIS A 330 1.82 -15.52 -6.96
C HIS A 330 2.45 -14.67 -8.07
N SER A 331 3.02 -13.51 -7.75
CA SER A 331 3.81 -12.72 -8.69
C SER A 331 5.26 -13.19 -8.82
N GLU A 332 5.69 -14.20 -8.06
CA GLU A 332 7.07 -14.72 -8.09
C GLU A 332 7.27 -15.87 -9.08
N PHE A 333 6.18 -16.40 -9.65
CA PHE A 333 6.18 -17.57 -10.53
C PHE A 333 5.49 -17.24 -11.85
N ASP A 334 6.22 -16.60 -12.77
CA ASP A 334 5.88 -16.52 -14.20
C ASP A 334 7.17 -16.54 -15.04
#